data_AF-A0AA38ZRM5-F1
#
_entry.id   AF-A0AA38ZRM5-F1
#
_cell.length_a   1.000
_cell.length_b   1.000
_cell.length_c   1.000
_cell.angle_alpha   90.00
_cell.angle_beta   90.00
_cell.angle_gamma   90.00
#
_symmetry.space_group_name_H-M   'P 1'
#
loop_
_entity.id
_entity.type
_entity.pdbx_description
1 polymer ?
#
loop_
_entity_poly.entity_id
_entity_poly.type
_entity_poly.pdbx_seq_one_letter_code
_entity_poly.pdbx_strand_id
1 'polypeptide(L)'
;MEILRRMPCFTNAEPPSTKMSNFFPFTKWVSVSLGGDPPAFVTARFPLGTPESMVSRIQLLQGCTAQETAEVRLEVVETMRAFITQCMSGIKELHIKLESVESDLATTQKAAADGAEALKSVEEEKETVWAEIEGLREEGKAAEKQVDDMYFYDYCSCMKKNDITHDTPSFPSDYEGKAPDGSS
;
A
#
# COMPACT_ATOMS: atom_id res chain seq x y z
N MET A 1 61.01 -1.16 58.89
CA MET A 1 61.05 -1.37 57.43
C MET A 1 62.51 -1.42 57.00
N GLU A 2 63.15 -2.59 57.05
CA GLU A 2 64.59 -2.76 56.77
C GLU A 2 64.85 -3.98 55.86
N ILE A 3 64.08 -4.14 54.77
CA ILE A 3 64.19 -5.33 53.88
C ILE A 3 64.52 -5.00 52.42
N LEU A 4 64.78 -3.73 52.08
CA LEU A 4 65.08 -3.32 50.69
C LEU A 4 66.51 -2.81 50.51
N ARG A 5 67.52 -3.52 51.05
CA ARG A 5 68.92 -3.10 50.92
C ARG A 5 69.87 -4.10 50.25
N ARG A 6 69.38 -5.08 49.49
CA ARG A 6 70.29 -6.01 48.79
C ARG A 6 69.72 -6.60 47.49
N MET A 7 69.67 -5.78 46.45
CA MET A 7 69.64 -6.24 45.05
C MET A 7 70.84 -5.59 44.33
N PRO A 8 71.98 -6.29 44.15
CA PRO A 8 73.21 -5.73 43.55
C PRO A 8 73.16 -5.55 42.02
N CYS A 9 71.98 -5.48 41.42
CA CYS A 9 71.82 -5.56 39.95
C CYS A 9 71.82 -4.18 39.25
N PHE A 10 71.80 -3.07 40.00
CA PHE A 10 71.45 -1.75 39.45
C PHE A 10 72.50 -0.64 39.63
N THR A 11 73.74 -0.94 40.02
CA THR A 11 74.77 0.10 40.23
C THR A 11 75.86 0.19 39.17
N ASN A 12 75.82 -0.65 38.14
CA ASN A 12 76.60 -0.38 36.93
C ASN A 12 75.63 0.15 35.88
N ALA A 13 75.50 1.48 35.81
CA ALA A 13 74.88 2.13 34.67
C ALA A 13 75.81 1.95 33.47
N GLU A 14 75.70 0.81 32.79
CA GLU A 14 76.25 0.65 31.46
C GLU A 14 75.60 1.75 30.59
N PRO A 15 76.39 2.59 29.89
CA PRO A 15 75.84 3.73 29.17
C PRO A 15 74.74 3.24 28.23
N PRO A 16 73.54 3.86 28.24
CA PRO A 16 72.45 3.42 27.39
C PRO A 16 72.95 3.37 25.96
N SER A 17 73.00 2.16 25.40
CA SER A 17 73.49 1.95 24.05
C SER A 17 72.67 2.81 23.11
N THR A 18 73.28 3.89 22.62
CA THR A 18 72.64 4.90 21.77
C THR A 18 72.27 4.33 20.40
N LYS A 19 72.80 3.15 20.06
CA LYS A 19 72.49 2.42 18.84
C LYS A 19 71.45 1.35 19.12
N MET A 20 70.23 1.59 18.62
CA MET A 20 69.10 0.66 18.65
C MET A 20 69.42 -0.71 18.01
N SER A 21 70.47 -0.79 17.17
CA SER A 21 70.98 -2.02 16.57
C SER A 21 71.61 -3.01 17.56
N ASN A 22 72.05 -2.55 18.74
CA ASN A 22 72.70 -3.42 19.73
C ASN A 22 71.70 -4.24 20.55
N PHE A 23 70.42 -3.83 20.60
CA PHE A 23 69.36 -4.59 21.26
C PHE A 23 68.77 -5.69 20.36
N PHE A 24 68.98 -5.59 19.04
CA PHE A 24 68.47 -6.53 18.05
C PHE A 24 69.54 -6.78 16.98
N PRO A 25 70.64 -7.49 17.29
CA PRO A 25 71.81 -7.51 16.42
C PRO A 25 71.55 -8.19 15.07
N PHE A 26 70.45 -8.96 14.96
CA PHE A 26 70.19 -9.75 13.79
C PHE A 26 68.67 -9.91 13.54
N THR A 27 68.03 -8.90 12.97
CA THR A 27 66.69 -9.07 12.39
C THR A 27 66.73 -8.87 10.89
N LYS A 28 66.25 -9.86 10.13
CA LYS A 28 66.04 -9.70 8.68
C LYS A 28 64.72 -8.98 8.47
N TRP A 29 64.75 -7.91 7.69
CA TRP A 29 63.54 -7.24 7.24
C TRP A 29 62.98 -7.99 6.04
N VAL A 30 61.69 -8.29 6.09
CA VAL A 30 60.96 -8.83 4.95
C VAL A 30 59.84 -7.84 4.64
N SER A 31 59.87 -7.30 3.43
CA SER A 31 58.77 -6.50 2.89
C SER A 31 57.73 -7.45 2.33
N VAL A 32 56.51 -7.35 2.83
CA VAL A 32 55.36 -8.12 2.33
C VAL A 32 54.44 -7.16 1.59
N SER A 33 54.09 -7.51 0.35
CA SER A 33 53.04 -6.82 -0.41
C SER A 33 51.68 -7.28 0.12
N LEU A 34 50.84 -6.34 0.52
CA LEU A 34 49.45 -6.62 0.93
C LEU A 34 48.47 -6.57 -0.26
N GLY A 35 48.96 -6.28 -1.47
CA GLY A 35 48.10 -5.99 -2.62
C GLY A 35 47.37 -4.63 -2.48
N GLY A 36 46.39 -4.39 -3.35
CA GLY A 36 45.65 -3.13 -3.47
C GLY A 36 46.13 -2.22 -4.61
N ASP A 37 45.30 -1.24 -4.99
CA ASP A 37 45.65 -0.16 -5.92
C ASP A 37 45.36 1.21 -5.26
N PRO A 38 46.39 1.97 -4.87
CA PRO A 38 47.83 1.68 -5.03
C PRO A 38 48.33 0.57 -4.07
N PRO A 39 49.45 -0.12 -4.41
CA PRO A 39 49.95 -1.24 -3.63
C PRO A 39 50.40 -0.82 -2.22
N ALA A 40 49.88 -1.50 -1.19
CA ALA A 40 50.33 -1.32 0.19
C ALA A 40 51.40 -2.35 0.56
N PHE A 41 52.47 -1.91 1.23
CA PHE A 41 53.54 -2.77 1.72
C PHE A 41 53.68 -2.66 3.23
N VAL A 42 53.87 -3.80 3.91
CA VAL A 42 54.21 -3.85 5.33
C VAL A 42 55.55 -4.52 5.50
N THR A 43 56.45 -3.87 6.23
CA THR A 43 57.77 -4.41 6.55
C THR A 43 57.75 -5.03 7.93
N ALA A 44 58.00 -6.33 8.03
CA ALA A 44 58.08 -7.05 9.29
C ALA A 44 59.54 -7.38 9.65
N ARG A 45 59.87 -7.36 10.96
CA ARG A 45 61.17 -7.81 11.48
C ARG A 45 61.07 -9.26 11.94
N PHE A 46 61.93 -10.13 11.41
CA PHE A 46 62.07 -11.51 11.88
C PHE A 46 63.45 -11.75 12.52
N PRO A 47 63.54 -12.51 13.62
CA PRO A 47 64.83 -12.93 14.17
C PRO A 47 65.67 -13.69 13.14
N LEU A 48 66.97 -13.37 13.03
CA LEU A 48 67.91 -14.10 12.19
C LEU A 48 68.04 -15.53 12.71
N GLY A 49 67.81 -16.50 11.83
CA GLY A 49 67.66 -17.92 12.21
C GLY A 49 66.22 -18.45 12.08
N THR A 50 65.25 -17.58 11.76
CA THR A 50 63.91 -18.03 11.33
C THR A 50 64.08 -18.85 10.04
N PRO A 51 63.72 -20.15 10.03
CA PRO A 51 63.82 -20.96 8.83
C PRO A 51 62.97 -20.36 7.71
N GLU A 52 63.47 -20.38 6.48
CA GLU A 52 62.72 -19.86 5.32
C GLU A 52 61.34 -20.53 5.18
N SER A 53 61.21 -21.79 5.63
CA SER A 53 59.94 -22.51 5.69
C SER A 53 58.88 -21.84 6.58
N MET A 54 59.27 -21.15 7.65
CA MET A 54 58.33 -20.37 8.48
C MET A 54 57.88 -19.09 7.77
N VAL A 55 58.79 -18.41 7.05
CA VAL A 55 58.46 -17.20 6.27
C VAL A 55 57.51 -17.56 5.12
N SER A 56 57.76 -18.66 4.42
CA SER A 56 56.88 -19.18 3.37
C SER A 56 55.50 -19.57 3.92
N ARG A 57 55.41 -20.16 5.12
CA ARG A 57 54.11 -20.45 5.78
C ARG A 57 53.32 -19.19 6.11
N ILE A 58 53.97 -18.12 6.56
CA ILE A 58 53.31 -16.84 6.87
C ILE A 58 52.76 -16.19 5.59
N GLN A 59 53.55 -16.16 4.51
CA GLN A 59 53.10 -15.65 3.21
C GLN A 59 51.94 -16.48 2.65
N LEU A 60 52.00 -17.81 2.78
CA LEU A 60 50.93 -18.70 2.34
C LEU A 60 49.62 -18.41 3.09
N LEU A 61 49.67 -18.31 4.41
CA LEU A 61 48.49 -18.01 5.23
C LEU A 61 47.88 -16.64 4.90
N GLN A 62 48.70 -15.63 4.62
CA GLN A 62 48.25 -14.31 4.17
C GLN A 62 47.59 -14.35 2.79
N GLY A 63 48.12 -15.15 1.86
CA GLY A 63 47.50 -15.41 0.56
C GLY A 63 46.12 -16.05 0.70
N CYS A 64 45.99 -17.04 1.58
CA CYS A 64 44.70 -17.68 1.88
C CYS A 64 43.70 -16.69 2.48
N THR A 65 44.11 -15.81 3.42
CA THR A 65 43.19 -14.82 4.01
C THR A 65 42.73 -13.77 3.01
N ALA A 66 43.62 -13.34 2.11
CA ALA A 66 43.27 -12.41 1.03
C ALA A 66 42.29 -13.04 0.03
N GLN A 67 42.49 -14.31 -0.31
CA GLN A 67 41.59 -15.06 -1.18
C GLN A 67 40.20 -15.26 -0.55
N GLU A 68 40.13 -15.72 0.70
CA GLU A 68 38.87 -15.89 1.43
C GLU A 68 38.10 -14.56 1.55
N THR A 69 38.81 -13.47 1.83
CA THR A 69 38.21 -12.13 1.87
C THR A 69 37.68 -11.69 0.51
N ALA A 70 38.37 -12.02 -0.58
CA ALA A 70 37.92 -11.70 -1.93
C ALA A 70 36.70 -12.53 -2.36
N GLU A 71 36.66 -13.82 -2.01
CA GLU A 71 35.54 -14.72 -2.27
C GLU A 71 34.28 -14.28 -1.52
N VAL A 72 34.38 -13.99 -0.21
CA VAL A 72 33.25 -13.48 0.59
C VAL A 72 32.73 -12.15 0.02
N ARG A 73 33.63 -11.25 -0.42
CA ARG A 73 33.21 -9.98 -1.05
C ARG A 73 32.51 -10.20 -2.38
N LEU A 74 32.95 -11.18 -3.18
CA LEU A 74 32.30 -11.51 -4.45
C LEU A 74 30.91 -12.09 -4.22
N GLU A 75 30.75 -13.03 -3.28
CA GLU A 75 29.47 -13.62 -2.91
C GLU A 75 28.45 -12.54 -2.47
N VAL A 76 28.89 -11.59 -1.64
CA VAL A 76 28.06 -10.45 -1.23
C VAL A 76 27.64 -9.59 -2.43
N VAL A 77 28.54 -9.33 -3.38
CA VAL A 77 28.20 -8.55 -4.58
C VAL A 77 27.22 -9.30 -5.49
N GLU A 78 27.39 -10.61 -5.64
CA GLU A 78 26.49 -11.45 -6.45
C GLU A 78 25.09 -11.55 -5.85
N THR A 79 25.00 -11.76 -4.52
CA THR A 79 23.72 -11.78 -3.81
C THR A 79 23.01 -10.42 -3.89
N MET A 80 23.73 -9.32 -3.74
CA MET A 80 23.18 -7.98 -3.92
C MET A 80 22.67 -7.76 -5.35
N ARG A 81 23.40 -8.23 -6.37
CA ARG A 81 22.97 -8.14 -7.78
C ARG A 81 21.70 -8.95 -8.03
N ALA A 82 21.62 -10.18 -7.51
CA ALA A 82 20.44 -11.02 -7.62
C ALA A 82 19.23 -10.35 -6.95
N PHE A 83 19.41 -9.81 -5.75
CA PHE A 83 18.40 -9.07 -5.01
C PHE A 83 17.88 -7.85 -5.79
N ILE A 84 18.77 -7.00 -6.31
CA ILE A 84 18.39 -5.84 -7.12
C ILE A 84 17.59 -6.27 -8.36
N THR A 85 18.01 -7.34 -9.01
CA THR A 85 17.33 -7.87 -10.21
C THR A 85 15.92 -8.35 -9.88
N GLN A 86 15.76 -9.04 -8.74
CA GLN A 86 14.47 -9.46 -8.23
C GLN A 86 13.57 -8.27 -7.88
N CYS A 87 14.09 -7.25 -7.18
CA CYS A 87 13.36 -6.03 -6.87
C CYS A 87 12.87 -5.32 -8.13
N MET A 88 13.73 -5.18 -9.14
CA MET A 88 13.36 -4.58 -10.41
C MET A 88 12.28 -5.35 -11.14
N SER A 89 12.32 -6.69 -11.11
CA SER A 89 11.28 -7.53 -11.69
C SER A 89 9.93 -7.30 -11.02
N GLY A 90 9.90 -7.30 -9.67
CA GLY A 90 8.67 -7.06 -8.91
C GLY A 90 8.07 -5.68 -9.18
N ILE A 91 8.90 -4.64 -9.28
CA ILE A 91 8.45 -3.28 -9.62
C ILE A 91 7.80 -3.23 -11.00
N LYS A 92 8.40 -3.89 -12.01
CA LYS A 92 7.81 -3.97 -13.35
C LYS A 92 6.45 -4.65 -13.35
N GLU A 93 6.30 -5.74 -12.61
CA GLU A 93 5.02 -6.43 -12.46
C GLU A 93 3.95 -5.54 -11.81
N LEU A 94 4.32 -4.80 -10.77
CA LEU A 94 3.42 -3.85 -10.11
C LEU A 94 2.99 -2.72 -11.04
N HIS A 95 3.89 -2.20 -11.89
CA HIS A 95 3.53 -1.20 -12.90
C HIS A 95 2.49 -1.73 -13.90
N ILE A 96 2.67 -2.95 -14.41
CA ILE A 96 1.71 -3.57 -15.33
C ILE A 96 0.34 -3.72 -14.66
N LYS A 97 0.30 -4.15 -13.39
CA LYS A 97 -0.95 -4.27 -12.63
C LYS A 97 -1.62 -2.92 -12.39
N LEU A 98 -0.84 -1.88 -12.08
CA LEU A 98 -1.36 -0.53 -11.87
C LEU A 98 -2.00 0.02 -13.15
N GLU A 99 -1.31 -0.09 -14.30
CA GLU A 99 -1.82 0.36 -15.60
C GLU A 99 -3.12 -0.36 -16.00
N SER A 100 -3.22 -1.66 -15.69
CA SER A 100 -4.46 -2.42 -15.86
C SER A 100 -5.59 -1.87 -15.00
N VAL A 101 -5.35 -1.64 -13.70
CA VAL A 101 -6.35 -1.12 -12.77
C VAL A 101 -6.78 0.29 -13.13
N GLU A 102 -5.86 1.14 -13.60
CA GLU A 102 -6.17 2.48 -14.09
C GLU A 102 -7.07 2.44 -15.32
N SER A 103 -6.82 1.49 -16.23
CA SER A 103 -7.67 1.26 -17.40
C SER A 103 -9.08 0.81 -16.98
N ASP A 104 -9.19 -0.15 -16.07
CA ASP A 104 -10.48 -0.64 -15.56
C ASP A 104 -11.26 0.47 -14.83
N LEU A 105 -10.57 1.27 -14.02
CA LEU A 105 -11.15 2.42 -13.33
C LEU A 105 -11.69 3.45 -14.33
N ALA A 106 -10.95 3.76 -15.39
CA ALA A 106 -11.40 4.68 -16.44
C ALA A 106 -12.68 4.17 -17.14
N THR A 107 -12.76 2.87 -17.44
CA THR A 107 -13.98 2.29 -18.03
C THR A 107 -15.18 2.35 -17.06
N THR A 108 -14.96 2.06 -15.78
CA THR A 108 -15.99 2.10 -14.74
C THR A 108 -16.49 3.52 -14.51
N GLN A 109 -15.59 4.50 -14.48
CA GLN A 109 -15.93 5.90 -14.32
C GLN A 109 -16.77 6.42 -15.48
N LYS A 110 -16.45 6.00 -16.72
CA LYS A 110 -17.26 6.33 -17.88
C LYS A 110 -18.67 5.74 -17.77
N ALA A 111 -18.78 4.44 -17.45
CA ALA A 111 -20.08 3.79 -17.27
C ALA A 111 -20.91 4.44 -16.15
N ALA A 112 -20.27 4.89 -15.08
CA ALA A 112 -20.93 5.62 -14.00
C ALA A 112 -21.44 7.01 -14.45
N ALA A 113 -20.66 7.73 -15.26
CA ALA A 113 -21.08 9.00 -15.83
C ALA A 113 -22.26 8.84 -16.80
N ASP A 114 -22.18 7.87 -17.72
CA ASP A 114 -23.25 7.53 -18.66
C ASP A 114 -24.52 7.12 -17.91
N GLY A 115 -24.37 6.33 -16.84
CA GLY A 115 -25.47 5.94 -15.95
C GLY A 115 -26.11 7.12 -15.21
N ALA A 116 -25.30 8.08 -14.74
CA ALA A 116 -25.80 9.28 -14.06
C ALA A 116 -26.61 10.18 -15.01
N GLU A 117 -26.19 10.31 -16.27
CA GLU A 117 -26.93 11.04 -17.30
C GLU A 117 -28.28 10.36 -17.61
N ALA A 118 -28.28 9.03 -17.77
CA ALA A 118 -29.51 8.27 -17.99
C ALA A 118 -30.51 8.40 -16.82
N LEU A 119 -30.00 8.38 -15.59
CA LEU A 119 -30.83 8.53 -14.38
C LEU A 119 -31.51 9.90 -14.33
N LYS A 120 -30.79 10.96 -14.72
CA LYS A 120 -31.36 12.31 -14.83
C LYS A 120 -32.50 12.38 -15.85
N SER A 121 -32.32 11.77 -17.02
CA SER A 121 -33.37 11.69 -18.05
C SER A 121 -34.62 10.97 -17.53
N VAL A 122 -34.44 9.86 -16.81
CA VAL A 122 -35.56 9.10 -16.22
C VAL A 122 -36.27 9.92 -15.15
N GLU A 123 -35.56 10.72 -14.36
CA GLU A 123 -36.18 11.59 -13.37
C GLU A 123 -37.04 12.69 -14.01
N GLU A 124 -36.56 13.30 -15.09
CA GLU A 124 -37.34 14.27 -15.89
C GLU A 124 -38.61 13.62 -16.48
N GLU A 125 -38.50 12.42 -17.06
CA GLU A 125 -39.67 11.66 -17.56
C GLU A 125 -40.64 11.27 -16.44
N LYS A 126 -40.13 10.92 -15.26
CA LYS A 126 -40.98 10.61 -14.11
C LYS A 126 -41.82 11.82 -13.72
N GLU A 127 -41.24 13.02 -13.69
CA GLU A 127 -41.95 14.26 -13.38
C GLU A 127 -43.06 14.56 -14.39
N THR A 128 -42.82 14.34 -15.69
CA THR A 128 -43.86 14.54 -16.73
C THR A 128 -45.01 13.55 -16.57
N VAL A 129 -44.71 12.27 -16.32
CA VAL A 129 -45.73 11.24 -16.07
C VAL A 129 -46.55 11.57 -14.83
N TRP A 130 -45.93 12.06 -13.75
CA TRP A 130 -46.66 12.47 -12.54
C TRP A 130 -47.60 13.63 -12.81
N ALA A 131 -47.18 14.63 -13.60
CA ALA A 131 -48.02 15.74 -13.98
C ALA A 131 -49.23 15.29 -14.81
N GLU A 132 -49.04 14.33 -15.73
CA GLU A 132 -50.11 13.76 -16.54
C GLU A 132 -51.11 12.96 -15.70
N ILE A 133 -50.63 12.14 -14.74
CA ILE A 133 -51.48 11.40 -13.80
C ILE A 133 -52.37 12.35 -12.99
N GLU A 134 -51.80 13.45 -12.47
CA GLU A 134 -52.59 14.42 -11.70
C GLU A 134 -53.62 15.14 -12.59
N GLY A 135 -53.26 15.47 -13.83
CA GLY A 135 -54.20 16.02 -14.81
C GLY A 135 -55.38 15.08 -15.09
N LEU A 136 -55.10 13.81 -15.39
CA LEU A 136 -56.13 12.78 -15.63
C LEU A 136 -57.01 12.55 -14.41
N ARG A 137 -56.47 12.69 -13.20
CA ARG A 137 -57.24 12.58 -11.95
C ARG A 137 -58.28 13.69 -11.83
N GLU A 138 -57.91 14.93 -12.13
CA GLU A 138 -58.82 16.06 -12.10
C GLU A 138 -59.87 15.98 -13.22
N GLU A 139 -59.46 15.56 -14.42
CA GLU A 139 -60.40 15.26 -15.51
C GLU A 139 -61.40 14.17 -15.12
N GLY A 140 -60.93 13.11 -14.47
CA GLY A 140 -61.78 12.02 -13.96
C GLY A 140 -62.83 12.51 -12.96
N LYS A 141 -62.45 13.36 -12.00
CA LYS A 141 -63.40 13.98 -11.05
C LYS A 141 -64.42 14.87 -11.75
N ALA A 142 -63.99 15.64 -12.75
CA ALA A 142 -64.88 16.51 -13.52
C ALA A 142 -65.89 15.68 -14.33
N ALA A 143 -65.45 14.58 -14.94
CA ALA A 143 -66.29 13.64 -15.66
C ALA A 143 -67.30 12.94 -14.73
N GLU A 144 -66.86 12.45 -13.57
CA GLU A 144 -67.71 11.84 -12.54
C GLU A 144 -68.82 12.81 -12.11
N LYS A 145 -68.45 14.05 -11.77
CA LYS A 145 -69.44 15.08 -11.44
C LYS A 145 -70.43 15.34 -12.58
N GLN A 146 -69.96 15.38 -13.82
CA GLN A 146 -70.84 15.59 -14.97
C GLN A 146 -71.84 14.44 -15.15
N VAL A 147 -71.41 13.20 -14.91
CA VAL A 147 -72.28 12.02 -14.92
C VAL A 147 -73.32 12.09 -13.80
N ASP A 148 -72.91 12.46 -12.58
CA ASP A 148 -73.80 12.63 -11.43
C ASP A 148 -74.84 13.73 -11.67
N ASP A 149 -74.42 14.88 -12.19
CA ASP A 149 -75.31 16.00 -12.53
C ASP A 149 -76.35 15.58 -13.60
N MET A 150 -75.91 14.82 -14.62
CA MET A 150 -76.79 14.28 -15.67
C MET A 150 -77.80 13.28 -15.09
N TYR A 151 -77.34 12.34 -14.26
CA TYR A 151 -78.21 11.36 -13.60
C TYR A 151 -79.26 12.04 -12.72
N PHE A 152 -78.85 13.04 -11.93
CA PHE A 152 -79.74 13.81 -11.08
C PHE A 152 -80.81 14.55 -11.90
N TYR A 153 -80.41 15.15 -13.03
CA TYR A 153 -81.34 15.82 -13.94
C TYR A 153 -82.38 14.86 -14.52
N ASP A 154 -81.95 13.69 -15.01
CA ASP A 154 -82.86 12.68 -15.58
C ASP A 154 -83.82 12.13 -14.54
N TYR A 155 -83.33 11.87 -13.32
CA TYR A 155 -84.16 11.46 -12.18
C TYR A 155 -85.25 12.49 -11.90
N CYS A 156 -84.88 13.77 -11.77
CA CYS A 156 -85.84 14.85 -11.52
C CYS A 156 -86.87 14.99 -12.66
N SER A 157 -86.42 14.87 -13.90
CA SER A 157 -87.28 14.88 -15.10
C SER A 157 -88.30 13.74 -15.07
N CYS A 158 -87.87 12.53 -14.70
CA CYS A 158 -88.73 11.36 -14.56
C CYS A 158 -89.76 11.52 -13.44
N MET A 159 -89.35 12.00 -12.25
CA MET A 159 -90.27 12.24 -11.13
C MET A 159 -91.35 13.26 -11.50
N LYS A 160 -90.95 14.35 -12.18
CA LYS A 160 -91.86 15.41 -12.64
C LYS A 160 -92.87 14.90 -13.68
N LYS A 161 -92.48 14.00 -14.57
CA LYS A 161 -93.38 13.43 -15.59
C LYS A 161 -94.47 12.52 -15.00
N ASN A 162 -94.21 11.93 -13.84
CA ASN A 162 -95.12 10.97 -13.20
C ASN A 162 -95.90 11.58 -12.02
N ASP A 163 -95.84 12.90 -11.82
CA ASP A 163 -96.45 13.64 -10.70
C ASP A 163 -96.08 13.07 -9.31
N ILE A 164 -94.90 12.44 -9.19
CA ILE A 164 -94.42 11.87 -7.92
C ILE A 164 -93.89 13.02 -7.06
N THR A 165 -94.81 13.63 -6.33
CA THR A 165 -94.54 14.69 -5.36
C THR A 165 -94.15 14.06 -4.03
N HIS A 166 -92.85 13.88 -3.84
CA HIS A 166 -92.21 13.44 -2.58
C HIS A 166 -92.30 11.96 -2.21
N ASP A 167 -91.72 11.09 -3.04
CA ASP A 167 -90.99 9.95 -2.45
C ASP A 167 -89.52 10.37 -2.34
N THR A 168 -89.11 10.76 -1.14
CA THR A 168 -87.69 10.98 -0.83
C THR A 168 -87.03 9.62 -0.78
N PRO A 169 -86.12 9.26 -1.70
CA PRO A 169 -85.36 8.03 -1.58
C PRO A 169 -84.50 8.14 -0.33
N SER A 170 -84.86 7.42 0.72
CA SER A 170 -84.05 7.32 1.92
C SER A 170 -82.80 6.50 1.56
N PHE A 171 -81.69 7.19 1.30
CA PHE A 171 -80.38 6.53 1.19
C PHE A 171 -80.03 5.94 2.57
N PRO A 172 -79.69 4.64 2.69
CA PRO A 172 -79.17 4.09 3.93
C PRO A 172 -77.80 4.75 4.21
N SER A 173 -77.74 5.61 5.23
CA SER A 173 -76.58 6.45 5.55
C SER A 173 -75.48 5.74 6.35
N ASP A 174 -75.35 4.41 6.22
CA ASP A 174 -74.65 3.58 7.21
C ASP A 174 -73.39 2.86 6.68
N TYR A 175 -72.62 3.54 5.83
CA TYR A 175 -71.27 3.10 5.45
C TYR A 175 -70.23 4.07 6.01
N GLU A 176 -70.08 4.08 7.33
CA GLU A 176 -68.83 4.52 7.95
C GLU A 176 -67.74 3.50 7.58
N GLY A 177 -66.89 3.88 6.63
CA GLY A 177 -65.67 3.16 6.29
C GLY A 177 -64.71 3.16 7.47
N LYS A 178 -64.76 2.11 8.28
CA LYS A 178 -63.79 1.83 9.35
C LYS A 178 -62.41 1.60 8.71
N ALA A 179 -61.49 2.53 8.89
CA ALA A 179 -60.08 2.35 8.53
C ALA A 179 -59.49 1.12 9.27
N PRO A 180 -58.84 0.18 8.59
CA PRO A 180 -58.03 -0.82 9.28
C PRO A 180 -56.76 -0.14 9.77
N ASP A 181 -56.73 0.12 11.08
CA ASP A 181 -55.54 0.45 11.84
C ASP A 181 -54.60 -0.77 11.80
N GLY A 182 -53.60 -0.70 10.93
CA GLY A 182 -52.62 -1.75 10.69
C GLY A 182 -51.23 -1.27 11.12
N SER A 183 -51.00 -1.32 12.43
CA SER A 183 -49.66 -1.29 13.00
C SER A 183 -48.92 -2.58 12.64
N SER A 184 -47.82 -2.49 11.88
CA SER A 184 -46.54 -3.20 12.09
C SER A 184 -45.57 -2.97 10.94
#